data_AF-A0A7Z1S0B2-F1
#
_entry.id   AF-A0A7Z1S0B2-F1
#
_cell.length_a   1.000
_cell.length_b   1.000
_cell.length_c   1.000
_cell.angle_alpha   90.00
_cell.angle_beta   90.00
_cell.angle_gamma   90.00
#
_symmetry.space_group_name_H-M   'P 1'
#
loop_
_entity.id
_entity.type
_entity.pdbx_description
1 polymer ?
#
loop_
_entity_poly.entity_id
_entity_poly.type
_entity_poly.pdbx_seq_one_letter_code
_entity_poly.pdbx_strand_id
1 'polypeptide(L)' 'MIKGTLISQAMCSSLDNYISEVVDSIEFELKRKLTDSEHDSVAKQVTSAVEQITNEFNFKSA' A
#
# COMPACT_ATOMS: atom_id res chain seq x y z
N MET A 1 -0.69 -0.04 26.99
CA MET A 1 -1.50 0.66 25.98
C MET A 1 -0.61 0.95 24.79
N ILE A 2 -0.94 0.44 23.60
CA ILE A 2 -0.17 0.73 22.39
C ILE A 2 -0.49 2.18 21.98
N LYS A 3 0.55 2.98 21.73
CA LYS A 3 0.36 4.37 21.28
C LYS A 3 -0.12 4.38 19.83
N GLY A 4 -1.08 5.25 19.50
CA GLY A 4 -1.56 5.40 18.12
C GLY A 4 -0.43 5.67 17.10
N THR A 5 0.62 6.39 17.51
CA THR A 5 1.81 6.64 16.68
C THR A 5 2.58 5.37 16.33
N LEU A 6 2.64 4.37 17.22
CA LEU A 6 3.27 3.07 16.92
C LEU A 6 2.46 2.27 15.90
N ILE A 7 1.12 2.36 15.98
CA ILE A 7 0.22 1.73 15.01
C ILE A 7 0.39 2.37 13.65
N SER A 8 0.34 3.71 13.56
CA SER A 8 0.53 4.43 12.29
C SER A 8 1.89 4.12 11.66
N GLN A 9 2.97 4.08 12.46
CA GLN A 9 4.29 3.74 11.95
C GLN A 9 4.37 2.30 11.44
N ALA A 10 3.79 1.34 12.18
CA ALA A 10 3.71 -0.04 11.74
C ALA A 10 2.90 -0.19 10.44
N MET A 11 1.81 0.58 10.29
CA MET A 11 1.02 0.62 9.07
C MET A 11 1.82 1.15 7.88
N CYS A 12 2.54 2.27 8.03
CA CYS A 12 3.40 2.80 6.97
C CYS A 12 4.46 1.79 6.53
N SER A 13 5.20 1.19 7.48
CA SER A 13 6.20 0.18 7.14
C SER A 13 5.59 -1.08 6.49
N SER A 14 4.38 -1.46 6.88
CA SER A 14 3.67 -2.58 6.25
C SER A 14 3.21 -2.24 4.84
N LEU A 15 2.78 -0.99 4.60
CA LEU A 15 2.36 -0.51 3.28
C LEU A 15 3.53 -0.52 2.28
N ASP A 16 4.72 -0.06 2.68
CA ASP A 16 5.90 -0.06 1.81
C ASP A 16 6.29 -1.48 1.38
N ASN A 17 6.24 -2.44 2.31
CA ASN A 17 6.47 -3.85 2.01
C ASN A 17 5.39 -4.41 1.08
N TYR A 18 4.12 -4.09 1.35
CA TYR A 18 3.01 -4.55 0.52
C TYR A 18 3.10 -4.02 -0.92
N ILE A 19 3.47 -2.74 -1.11
CA ILE A 19 3.74 -2.18 -2.44
C ILE A 19 4.82 -2.97 -3.16
N SER A 20 5.91 -3.33 -2.45
CA SER A 20 7.00 -4.12 -3.02
C SER A 20 6.54 -5.51 -3.46
N GLU A 21 5.72 -6.20 -2.65
CA GLU A 21 5.14 -7.51 -2.99
C GLU A 21 4.20 -7.45 -4.20
N VAL A 22 3.41 -6.37 -4.33
CA VAL A 22 2.54 -6.15 -5.49
C VAL A 22 3.37 -5.90 -6.75
N VAL A 23 4.43 -5.11 -6.66
CA VAL A 23 5.37 -4.88 -7.77
C VAL A 23 6.00 -6.20 -8.22
N ASP A 24 6.55 -6.99 -7.29
CA ASP A 24 7.17 -8.28 -7.60
C ASP A 24 6.20 -9.23 -8.30
N SER A 25 4.94 -9.26 -7.87
CA SER A 25 3.88 -10.07 -8.48
C SER A 25 3.57 -9.62 -9.91
N ILE A 26 3.49 -8.31 -10.16
CA ILE A 26 3.26 -7.76 -11.50
C ILE A 26 4.44 -8.07 -12.43
N GLU A 27 5.68 -7.89 -11.95
CA GLU A 27 6.89 -8.15 -12.73
C GLU A 27 7.04 -9.64 -13.09
N PHE A 28 6.65 -10.53 -12.18
CA PHE A 28 6.59 -11.96 -12.43
C PHE A 28 5.64 -12.28 -13.60
N GLU A 29 4.43 -11.73 -13.59
CA GLU A 29 3.43 -11.94 -14.65
C GLU A 29 3.87 -11.31 -15.98
N LEU A 30 4.44 -10.10 -15.96
CA LEU A 30 4.92 -9.41 -17.14
C LEU A 30 6.23 -9.99 -17.71
N LYS A 31 6.94 -10.82 -16.93
CA LYS A 31 8.27 -11.37 -17.24
C LYS A 31 9.30 -10.28 -17.56
N ARG A 32 9.16 -9.12 -16.93
CA ARG A 32 10.11 -8.00 -17.02
C ARG A 32 10.00 -7.12 -15.78
N LYS A 33 11.03 -6.31 -15.55
CA LYS A 33 11.00 -5.25 -14.54
C LYS A 33 10.09 -4.09 -14.97
N LEU A 34 9.44 -3.45 -14.01
CA LEU A 34 8.74 -2.19 -14.20
C LEU A 34 9.74 -1.07 -14.45
N THR A 35 9.35 -0.08 -15.23
CA THR A 35 10.07 1.19 -15.24
C THR A 35 9.74 1.99 -13.98
N ASP A 36 10.56 2.97 -13.63
CA ASP A 36 10.31 3.85 -12.48
C ASP A 36 8.90 4.48 -12.53
N SER A 37 8.45 4.89 -13.72
CA SER A 37 7.09 5.45 -13.88
C SER A 37 5.97 4.45 -13.64
N GLU A 38 6.19 3.18 -14.02
CA GLU A 38 5.21 2.11 -13.79
C GLU A 38 5.18 1.72 -12.31
N HIS A 39 6.35 1.62 -11.68
CA HIS A 39 6.48 1.41 -10.25
C HIS A 39 5.75 2.51 -9.45
N ASP A 40 6.00 3.78 -9.76
CA ASP A 40 5.32 4.92 -9.14
C ASP A 40 3.79 4.86 -9.32
N SER A 41 3.33 4.40 -10.48
CA SER A 41 1.90 4.21 -10.75
C SER A 41 1.30 3.12 -9.87
N VAL A 42 1.99 1.98 -9.72
CA VAL A 42 1.57 0.88 -8.83
C VAL A 42 1.53 1.36 -7.37
N ALA A 43 2.60 2.01 -6.90
CA ALA A 43 2.67 2.53 -5.54
C ALA A 43 1.51 3.48 -5.21
N LYS A 44 1.18 4.40 -6.12
CA LYS A 44 0.03 5.31 -5.98
C LYS A 44 -1.30 4.55 -5.92
N GLN A 45 -1.52 3.61 -6.83
CA GLN A 45 -2.77 2.84 -6.87
C GLN A 45 -2.96 1.98 -5.61
N VAL A 46 -1.91 1.31 -5.14
CA VAL A 46 -1.94 0.52 -3.91
C VAL A 46 -2.22 1.42 -2.70
N THR A 47 -1.53 2.55 -2.58
CA THR A 47 -1.75 3.52 -1.50
C THR A 47 -3.20 4.01 -1.49
N SER A 48 -3.72 4.45 -2.64
CA SER A 48 -5.11 4.92 -2.75
C SER A 48 -6.13 3.83 -2.42
N ALA A 49 -5.90 2.57 -2.82
CA ALA A 49 -6.78 1.46 -2.47
C ALA A 49 -6.78 1.18 -0.96
N VAL A 50 -5.61 1.19 -0.31
CA VAL A 50 -5.50 1.02 1.14
C VAL A 50 -6.14 2.19 1.90
N GLU A 51 -5.97 3.42 1.43
CA GLU A 51 -6.63 4.60 1.99
C GLU A 51 -8.14 4.51 1.84
N GLN A 52 -8.66 4.09 0.68
CA GLN A 52 -10.10 3.88 0.46
C GLN A 52 -10.65 2.83 1.42
N ILE A 53 -10.00 1.67 1.55
CA ILE A 53 -10.40 0.63 2.50
C ILE A 53 -10.37 1.20 3.92
N THR A 54 -9.28 1.86 4.31
CA THR A 54 -9.13 2.43 5.65
C THR A 54 -10.21 3.48 5.95
N ASN A 55 -10.59 4.29 4.95
CA ASN A 55 -11.65 5.30 5.06
C ASN A 55 -13.06 4.68 5.03
N GLU A 56 -13.28 3.62 4.27
CA GLU A 56 -14.54 2.86 4.27
C GLU A 56 -14.78 2.14 5.60
N PHE A 57 -13.71 1.66 6.23
CA PHE A 57 -13.74 1.08 7.57
C PHE A 57 -13.73 2.14 8.68
N ASN A 58 -13.18 3.33 8.43
CA ASN A 58 -13.31 4.50 9.31
C ASN A 58 -14.61 5.27 9.00
N PHE A 59 -15.69 4.86 9.69
CA PHE A 59 -16.93 5.62 9.96
C PHE A 59 -18.12 5.50 8.97
N LYS A 60 -18.83 4.37 9.05
CA LYS A 60 -20.29 4.37 9.33
C LYS A 60 -20.53 4.50 10.85
N SER A 61 -19.91 5.47 11.50
CA SER A 61 -20.04 5.67 12.95
C SER A 61 -20.00 7.15 13.35
N ALA A 62 -20.63 8.02 12.56
CA ALA A 62 -21.09 9.33 13.01
C ALA A 62 -22.47 9.58 12.41
#